data_AF-A0A162NXP1-F1
#
_entry.id   AF-A0A162NXP1-F1
#
_cell.length_a   1.000
_cell.length_b   1.000
_cell.length_c   1.000
_cell.angle_alpha   90.00
_cell.angle_beta   90.00
_cell.angle_gamma   90.00
#
_symmetry.space_group_name_H-M   'P 1'
#
loop_
_entity.id
_entity.type
_entity.pdbx_description
1 polymer ?
#
loop_
_entity_poly.entity_id
_entity_poly.type
_entity_poly.pdbx_seq_one_letter_code
_entity_poly.pdbx_strand_id
1 'polypeptide(L)'
;MFHVAQNIETVKASFDKTVQKEIIYRVSRCSREDVLEDIIQTGLLIAKREKNKTEPHLSNYNEIQRGLLQFKPYQMGSFFRIEEAIVSSAKAALMAARIKSGSNESVDGFRAEYNKQDYLIQNPEYTYLNKLQPEALFYWYKTLQILSV
;
A
#
# COMPACT_ATOMS: atom_id res chain seq x y z
N MET A 1 -1.64 -9.52 -10.31
CA MET A 1 -0.74 -10.17 -9.34
C MET A 1 -1.39 -10.35 -7.97
N PHE A 2 -1.93 -9.31 -7.32
CA PHE A 2 -2.58 -9.40 -6.00
C PHE A 2 -3.66 -10.50 -5.89
N HIS A 3 -4.57 -10.60 -6.84
CA HIS A 3 -5.65 -11.61 -6.84
C HIS A 3 -5.17 -13.05 -7.08
N VAL A 4 -3.92 -13.23 -7.49
CA VAL A 4 -3.32 -14.55 -7.79
C VAL A 4 -2.44 -15.03 -6.62
N ALA A 5 -2.06 -14.12 -5.71
CA ALA A 5 -1.24 -14.41 -4.54
C ALA A 5 -2.09 -15.08 -3.44
N GLN A 6 -2.45 -16.35 -3.65
CA GLN A 6 -3.27 -17.13 -2.72
C GLN A 6 -2.48 -17.60 -1.47
N ASN A 7 -1.16 -17.71 -1.58
CA ASN A 7 -0.29 -18.18 -0.50
C ASN A 7 0.61 -17.06 0.01
N ILE A 8 0.27 -16.50 1.18
CA ILE A 8 1.01 -15.40 1.81
C ILE A 8 2.43 -15.83 2.25
N GLU A 9 2.66 -17.10 2.58
CA GLU A 9 4.00 -17.60 2.91
C GLU A 9 4.93 -17.54 1.69
N THR A 10 4.42 -17.87 0.51
CA THR A 10 5.20 -17.81 -0.74
C THR A 10 5.54 -16.36 -1.08
N VAL A 11 4.59 -15.44 -0.89
CA VAL A 11 4.83 -14.00 -1.05
C VAL A 11 5.88 -13.51 -0.06
N LYS A 12 5.75 -13.87 1.22
CA LYS A 12 6.69 -13.52 2.28
C LYS A 12 8.10 -14.04 1.97
N ALA A 13 8.24 -15.32 1.62
CA ALA A 13 9.54 -15.90 1.29
C ALA A 13 10.19 -15.22 0.07
N SER A 14 9.40 -14.84 -0.93
CA SER A 14 9.89 -14.11 -2.11
C SER A 14 10.28 -12.67 -1.77
N PHE A 15 9.48 -12.00 -0.94
CA PHE A 15 9.77 -10.67 -0.43
C PHE A 15 11.07 -10.67 0.38
N ASP A 16 11.21 -11.57 1.35
CA ASP A 16 12.37 -11.67 2.24
C ASP A 16 13.67 -11.88 1.44
N LYS A 17 13.64 -12.80 0.45
CA LYS A 17 14.78 -13.03 -0.46
C LYS A 17 15.14 -11.79 -1.30
N THR A 18 14.14 -11.03 -1.74
CA THR A 18 14.35 -9.84 -2.58
C THR A 18 14.92 -8.70 -1.76
N VAL A 19 14.30 -8.43 -0.60
CA VAL A 19 14.73 -7.38 0.34
C VAL A 19 16.13 -7.66 0.86
N GLN A 20 16.44 -8.90 1.23
CA GLN A 20 17.79 -9.26 1.67
C GLN A 20 18.85 -8.92 0.61
N LYS A 21 18.58 -9.23 -0.67
CA LYS A 21 19.51 -8.91 -1.77
C LYS A 21 19.67 -7.41 -1.97
N GLU A 22 18.56 -6.66 -1.98
CA GLU A 22 18.57 -5.21 -2.16
C GLU A 22 19.26 -4.48 -0.99
N ILE A 23 19.05 -4.93 0.25
CA ILE A 23 19.70 -4.38 1.45
C ILE A 23 21.21 -4.59 1.39
N ILE A 24 21.67 -5.79 1.01
CA ILE A 24 23.10 -6.09 0.84
C ILE A 24 23.71 -5.18 -0.23
N TYR A 25 23.04 -5.02 -1.37
CA TYR A 25 23.49 -4.13 -2.45
C TYR A 25 23.60 -2.66 -2.00
N ARG A 26 22.73 -2.23 -1.07
CA ARG A 26 22.70 -0.86 -0.53
C ARG A 26 23.55 -0.65 0.73
N VAL A 27 24.45 -1.59 1.05
CA VAL A 27 25.36 -1.51 2.21
C VAL A 27 24.61 -1.45 3.55
N SER A 28 23.54 -2.24 3.68
CA SER A 28 22.81 -2.46 4.94
C SER A 28 22.28 -1.19 5.64
N ARG A 29 21.86 -0.19 4.86
CA ARG A 29 21.35 1.09 5.40
C ARG A 29 19.95 1.02 6.01
N CYS A 30 19.22 -0.07 5.80
CA CYS A 30 17.89 -0.29 6.34
C CYS A 30 17.69 -1.78 6.68
N SER A 31 16.69 -2.04 7.54
CA SER A 31 16.22 -3.38 7.89
C SER A 31 15.05 -3.81 7.01
N ARG A 32 14.70 -5.09 7.10
CA ARG A 32 13.49 -5.65 6.47
C ARG A 32 12.22 -4.95 6.96
N GLU A 33 12.17 -4.66 8.25
CA GLU A 33 11.04 -4.01 8.92
C GLU A 33 10.89 -2.56 8.44
N ASP A 34 11.99 -1.85 8.20
CA ASP A 34 11.98 -0.49 7.62
C ASP A 34 11.38 -0.51 6.21
N VAL A 35 11.69 -1.53 5.39
CA VAL A 35 11.11 -1.65 4.04
C VAL A 35 9.61 -1.91 4.09
N LEU A 36 9.15 -2.77 5.02
CA LEU A 36 7.72 -3.02 5.20
C LEU A 36 6.98 -1.75 5.65
N GLU A 37 7.60 -0.99 6.57
CA GLU A 37 7.04 0.27 7.04
C GLU A 37 7.01 1.32 5.92
N ASP A 38 8.08 1.44 5.14
CA ASP A 38 8.17 2.37 4.01
C ASP A 38 7.08 2.11 2.96
N ILE A 39 6.75 0.83 2.69
CA ILE A 39 5.63 0.47 1.80
C ILE A 39 4.30 1.01 2.34
N ILE A 40 4.04 0.85 3.64
CA ILE A 40 2.81 1.32 4.28
C ILE A 40 2.75 2.85 4.27
N GLN A 41 3.82 3.52 4.68
CA GLN A 41 3.91 4.98 4.75
C GLN A 41 3.81 5.63 3.37
N THR A 42 4.48 5.05 2.36
CA THR A 42 4.35 5.49 0.96
C THR A 42 2.92 5.30 0.46
N GLY A 43 2.27 4.20 0.84
CA GLY A 43 0.85 3.99 0.53
C GLY A 43 -0.05 5.08 1.12
N LEU A 44 0.14 5.43 2.38
CA LEU A 44 -0.59 6.51 3.06
C LEU A 44 -0.33 7.87 2.38
N LEU A 45 0.92 8.11 1.97
CA LEU A 45 1.32 9.31 1.24
C LEU A 45 0.53 9.44 -0.07
N ILE A 46 0.46 8.35 -0.86
CA ILE A 46 -0.32 8.28 -2.11
C ILE A 46 -1.81 8.51 -1.84
N ALA A 47 -2.35 7.89 -0.79
CA ALA A 47 -3.77 8.02 -0.43
C ALA A 47 -4.16 9.45 0.00
N LYS A 48 -3.24 10.16 0.67
CA LYS A 48 -3.44 11.53 1.16
C LYS A 48 -3.38 12.59 0.05
N ARG A 49 -2.72 12.30 -1.07
CA ARG A 49 -2.66 13.13 -2.27
C ARG A 49 -2.15 14.56 -2.02
N GLU A 50 -2.80 15.58 -2.58
CA GLU A 50 -2.45 17.00 -2.44
C GLU A 50 -2.64 17.54 -1.00
N LYS A 51 -3.16 16.71 -0.08
CA LYS A 51 -3.24 17.06 1.35
C LYS A 51 -1.92 16.84 2.08
N ASN A 52 -0.90 16.30 1.42
CA ASN A 52 0.48 16.33 1.90
C ASN A 52 1.01 17.77 1.77
N LYS A 53 1.06 18.50 2.89
CA LYS A 53 1.41 19.94 2.91
C LYS A 53 2.73 20.27 3.61
N THR A 54 3.36 19.27 4.21
CA THR A 54 4.56 19.43 5.05
C THR A 54 5.71 18.66 4.43
N GLU A 55 6.92 19.21 4.48
CA GLU A 55 8.12 18.47 4.07
C GLU A 55 8.48 17.39 5.11
N PRO A 56 9.02 16.23 4.69
CA PRO A 56 9.35 15.84 3.31
C PRO A 56 8.16 15.24 2.52
N HIS A 57 6.97 15.12 3.13
CA HIS A 57 5.83 14.44 2.50
C HIS A 57 5.34 15.15 1.22
N LEU A 58 5.38 16.49 1.18
CA LEU A 58 5.02 17.25 -0.01
C LEU A 58 5.95 16.92 -1.19
N SER A 59 7.26 17.03 -1.01
CA SER A 59 8.23 16.71 -2.06
C SER A 59 8.18 15.23 -2.47
N ASN A 60 8.06 14.30 -1.51
CA ASN A 60 7.91 12.87 -1.80
C ASN A 60 6.66 12.57 -2.64
N TYR A 61 5.52 13.21 -2.33
CA TYR A 61 4.29 13.02 -3.13
C TYR A 61 4.45 13.58 -4.54
N ASN A 62 5.08 14.75 -4.69
CA ASN A 62 5.35 15.35 -5.99
C ASN A 62 6.25 14.45 -6.86
N GLU A 63 7.25 13.79 -6.27
CA GLU A 63 8.09 12.82 -6.95
C GLU A 63 7.31 11.59 -7.44
N ILE A 64 6.42 11.05 -6.61
CA ILE A 64 5.53 9.94 -7.01
C ILE A 64 4.61 10.38 -8.16
N GLN A 65 4.01 11.56 -8.06
CA GLN A 65 3.15 12.10 -9.11
C GLN A 65 3.92 12.28 -10.43
N ARG A 66 5.16 12.77 -10.36
CA ARG A 66 6.04 12.88 -11.52
C ARG A 66 6.33 11.51 -12.14
N GLY A 67 6.62 10.50 -11.32
CA GLY A 67 6.83 9.12 -11.78
C GLY A 67 5.60 8.55 -12.50
N LEU A 68 4.39 8.75 -11.95
CA LEU A 68 3.14 8.34 -12.58
C LEU A 68 2.92 9.00 -13.95
N LEU A 69 3.25 10.29 -14.07
CA LEU A 69 3.16 11.02 -15.35
C LEU A 69 4.18 10.52 -16.37
N GLN A 70 5.41 10.24 -15.96
CA GLN A 70 6.47 9.72 -16.82
C GLN A 70 6.19 8.28 -17.28
N PHE A 71 5.46 7.50 -16.48
CA PHE A 71 5.06 6.14 -16.85
C PHE A 71 3.94 6.10 -17.90
N LYS A 72 3.16 7.19 -18.04
CA LYS A 72 1.99 7.26 -18.93
C LYS A 72 2.24 6.82 -20.39
N PRO A 73 3.35 7.18 -21.08
CA PRO A 73 3.61 6.76 -22.46
C PRO A 73 3.84 5.26 -22.62
N TYR A 74 4.20 4.55 -21.55
CA TYR A 74 4.53 3.12 -21.57
C TYR A 74 3.31 2.23 -21.27
N GLN A 75 2.12 2.81 -21.07
CA GLN A 75 0.90 2.09 -20.76
C GLN A 75 0.27 1.52 -22.02
N MET A 76 0.34 0.19 -22.20
CA MET A 76 -0.38 -0.52 -23.25
C MET A 76 -1.73 -1.01 -22.70
N GLY A 77 -2.84 -0.46 -23.18
CA GLY A 77 -4.20 -1.01 -22.97
C GLY A 77 -5.10 -0.28 -21.96
N SER A 78 -4.57 0.26 -20.86
CA SER A 78 -5.38 1.02 -19.89
C SER A 78 -4.58 2.15 -19.24
N PHE A 79 -5.27 3.23 -18.88
CA PHE A 79 -4.66 4.31 -18.10
C PHE A 79 -4.41 3.84 -16.66
N PHE A 80 -3.19 4.01 -16.16
CA PHE A 80 -2.87 3.90 -14.75
C PHE A 80 -2.67 5.32 -14.21
N ARG A 81 -3.70 5.84 -13.52
CA ARG A 81 -3.76 7.19 -12.94
C ARG A 81 -3.65 7.08 -11.42
N ILE A 82 -3.84 8.22 -10.75
CA ILE A 82 -3.74 8.31 -9.30
C ILE A 82 -4.74 7.39 -8.57
N GLU A 83 -5.94 7.19 -9.11
CA GLU A 83 -6.94 6.32 -8.48
C GLU A 83 -6.52 4.84 -8.52
N GLU A 84 -5.96 4.37 -9.65
CA GLU A 84 -5.38 3.02 -9.74
C GLU A 84 -4.14 2.88 -8.85
N ALA A 85 -3.33 3.94 -8.74
CA ALA A 85 -2.18 3.97 -7.84
C ALA A 85 -2.59 3.88 -6.37
N ILE A 86 -3.67 4.56 -5.96
CA ILE A 86 -4.22 4.49 -4.59
C ILE A 86 -4.71 3.07 -4.26
N VAL A 87 -5.46 2.43 -5.17
CA VAL A 87 -5.91 1.05 -4.95
C VAL A 87 -4.73 0.09 -4.88
N SER A 88 -3.75 0.25 -5.77
CA SER A 88 -2.56 -0.61 -5.82
C SER A 88 -1.67 -0.45 -4.60
N SER A 89 -1.49 0.78 -4.11
CA SER A 89 -0.71 1.05 -2.90
C SER A 89 -1.42 0.56 -1.64
N ALA A 90 -2.76 0.64 -1.58
CA ALA A 90 -3.53 0.06 -0.47
C ALA A 90 -3.39 -1.48 -0.40
N LYS A 91 -3.41 -2.15 -1.56
CA LYS A 91 -3.14 -3.59 -1.68
C LYS A 91 -1.72 -3.95 -1.21
N ALA A 92 -0.73 -3.14 -1.62
CA ALA A 92 0.66 -3.33 -1.20
C ALA A 92 0.84 -3.12 0.31
N ALA A 93 0.20 -2.09 0.88
CA ALA A 93 0.22 -1.82 2.32
C ALA A 93 -0.41 -2.97 3.13
N LEU A 94 -1.52 -3.55 2.65
CA LEU A 94 -2.14 -4.72 3.28
C LEU A 94 -1.20 -5.93 3.28
N MET A 95 -0.55 -6.20 2.15
CA MET A 95 0.45 -7.27 2.05
C MET A 95 1.63 -7.02 2.99
N ALA A 96 2.14 -5.80 3.06
CA ALA A 96 3.22 -5.43 3.96
C ALA A 96 2.81 -5.62 5.44
N ALA A 97 1.62 -5.17 5.82
CA ALA A 97 1.10 -5.36 7.17
C ALA A 97 0.94 -6.84 7.54
N ARG A 98 0.46 -7.69 6.61
CA ARG A 98 0.38 -9.15 6.80
C ARG A 98 1.75 -9.79 6.96
N ILE A 99 2.71 -9.45 6.11
CA ILE A 99 4.08 -9.96 6.20
C ILE A 99 4.73 -9.52 7.53
N LYS A 100 4.46 -8.29 7.98
CA LYS A 100 4.95 -7.70 9.23
C LYS A 100 4.34 -8.36 10.46
N SER A 101 3.05 -8.67 10.46
CA SER A 101 2.38 -9.33 11.60
C SER A 101 2.76 -10.81 11.75
N GLY A 102 3.33 -11.42 10.70
CA GLY A 102 3.69 -12.83 10.69
C GLY A 102 2.49 -13.78 10.62
N SER A 103 1.28 -13.26 10.41
CA SER A 103 0.06 -14.06 10.23
C SER A 103 0.02 -14.71 8.85
N ASN A 104 -0.34 -15.99 8.82
CA ASN A 104 -0.55 -16.77 7.60
C ASN A 104 -1.98 -16.74 7.08
N GLU A 105 -2.84 -15.88 7.64
CA GLU A 105 -4.20 -15.71 7.17
C GLU A 105 -4.23 -15.23 5.71
N SER A 106 -5.20 -15.74 4.95
CA SER A 106 -5.46 -15.29 3.59
C SER A 106 -5.83 -13.81 3.57
N VAL A 107 -5.43 -13.12 2.50
CA VAL A 107 -5.82 -11.74 2.27
C VAL A 107 -7.23 -11.70 1.71
N ASP A 108 -8.18 -11.16 2.47
CA ASP A 108 -9.54 -10.95 1.99
C ASP A 108 -9.53 -10.05 0.75
N GLY A 109 -10.14 -10.53 -0.33
CA GLY A 109 -10.38 -9.72 -1.52
C GLY A 109 -11.58 -8.79 -1.34
N PHE A 110 -11.49 -7.58 -1.87
CA PHE A 110 -12.65 -6.70 -2.01
C PHE A 110 -13.69 -7.32 -2.94
N ARG A 111 -14.97 -7.17 -2.59
CA ARG A 111 -16.11 -7.48 -3.45
C ARG A 111 -17.05 -6.28 -3.53
N ALA A 112 -17.61 -6.04 -4.71
CA ALA A 112 -18.44 -4.85 -4.95
C ALA A 112 -19.74 -4.85 -4.13
N GLU A 113 -20.17 -6.02 -3.65
CA GLU A 113 -21.37 -6.18 -2.82
C GLU A 113 -21.15 -5.77 -1.35
N TYR A 114 -19.90 -5.56 -0.92
CA TYR A 114 -19.63 -5.15 0.47
C TYR A 114 -20.20 -3.77 0.77
N ASN A 115 -20.88 -3.63 1.90
CA ASN A 115 -21.43 -2.36 2.33
C ASN A 115 -20.32 -1.47 2.89
N LYS A 116 -20.13 -0.30 2.27
CA LYS A 116 -19.11 0.69 2.69
C LYS A 116 -19.18 1.05 4.18
N GLN A 117 -20.37 1.01 4.78
CA GLN A 117 -20.57 1.32 6.20
C GLN A 117 -19.84 0.34 7.13
N ASP A 118 -19.61 -0.90 6.71
CA ASP A 118 -19.04 -1.96 7.54
C ASP A 118 -17.52 -1.79 7.75
N TYR A 119 -16.87 -0.96 6.93
CA TYR A 119 -15.42 -0.79 6.93
C TYR A 119 -15.00 0.70 6.91
N LEU A 120 -15.79 1.54 7.57
CA LEU A 120 -15.38 2.92 7.88
C LEU A 120 -14.32 2.95 8.98
N ILE A 121 -13.30 3.77 8.78
CA ILE A 121 -12.21 3.97 9.73
C ILE A 121 -12.63 5.01 10.76
N GLN A 122 -12.58 4.63 12.04
CA GLN A 122 -12.95 5.47 13.18
C GLN A 122 -11.76 6.24 13.77
N ASN A 123 -10.52 5.77 13.58
CA ASN A 123 -9.33 6.45 14.09
C ASN A 123 -9.22 7.85 13.44
N PRO A 124 -9.26 8.95 14.23
CA PRO A 124 -9.17 10.33 13.75
C PRO A 124 -8.01 10.60 12.80
N GLU A 125 -6.84 10.00 13.04
CA GLU A 125 -5.63 10.16 12.23
C GLU A 125 -5.81 9.66 10.79
N TYR A 126 -6.66 8.65 10.61
CA TYR A 126 -6.88 7.95 9.35
C TYR A 126 -8.26 8.17 8.73
N THR A 127 -9.14 8.95 9.38
CA THR A 127 -10.50 9.26 8.88
C THR A 127 -10.52 9.84 7.46
N TYR A 128 -9.43 10.48 7.01
CA TYR A 128 -9.32 11.00 5.65
C TYR A 128 -9.40 9.90 4.58
N LEU A 129 -9.06 8.65 4.93
CA LEU A 129 -9.14 7.47 4.05
C LEU A 129 -10.60 7.10 3.74
N ASN A 130 -11.58 7.48 4.56
CA ASN A 130 -13.00 7.22 4.30
C ASN A 130 -13.53 7.90 3.01
N LYS A 131 -12.78 8.88 2.49
CA LYS A 131 -13.06 9.59 1.23
C LYS A 131 -12.55 8.85 -0.01
N LEU A 132 -11.85 7.73 0.13
CA LEU A 132 -11.37 6.93 -0.98
C LEU A 132 -12.49 6.10 -1.62
N GLN A 133 -12.18 5.55 -2.80
CA GLN A 133 -13.02 4.55 -3.46
C GLN A 133 -13.24 3.34 -2.53
N PRO A 134 -14.41 2.67 -2.60
CA PRO A 134 -14.76 1.54 -1.75
C PRO A 134 -13.67 0.47 -1.63
N GLU A 135 -13.04 0.10 -2.75
CA GLU A 135 -11.99 -0.91 -2.78
C GLU A 135 -10.72 -0.47 -2.03
N ALA A 136 -10.24 0.75 -2.26
CA ALA A 136 -9.05 1.26 -1.57
C ALA A 136 -9.30 1.41 -0.06
N LEU A 137 -10.48 1.91 0.32
CA LEU A 137 -10.87 2.03 1.73
C LEU A 137 -10.92 0.67 2.41
N PHE A 138 -11.48 -0.35 1.75
CA PHE A 138 -11.53 -1.72 2.29
C PHE A 138 -10.16 -2.26 2.64
N TYR A 139 -9.17 -2.11 1.74
CA TYR A 139 -7.81 -2.59 2.03
C TYR A 139 -7.14 -1.77 3.13
N TRP A 140 -7.31 -0.45 3.19
CA TRP A 140 -6.79 0.36 4.29
C TRP A 140 -7.40 0.00 5.64
N TYR A 141 -8.71 -0.22 5.69
CA TYR A 141 -9.40 -0.68 6.89
C TYR A 141 -8.78 -1.98 7.41
N LYS A 142 -8.57 -2.97 6.53
CA LYS A 142 -7.91 -4.25 6.88
C LYS A 142 -6.46 -4.05 7.32
N THR A 143 -5.70 -3.18 6.65
CA THR A 143 -4.32 -2.85 7.02
C THR A 143 -4.25 -2.30 8.45
N LEU A 144 -5.10 -1.32 8.77
CA LEU A 144 -5.15 -0.69 10.10
C LEU A 144 -5.56 -1.67 11.20
N GLN A 145 -6.53 -2.56 10.91
CA GLN A 145 -6.88 -3.65 11.84
C GLN A 145 -5.69 -4.55 12.19
N ILE A 146 -4.85 -4.89 11.20
CA ILE A 146 -3.67 -5.75 11.43
C ILE A 146 -2.60 -5.01 12.24
N LEU A 147 -2.40 -3.72 11.93
CA LEU A 147 -1.43 -2.89 12.63
C LEU A 147 -1.91 -2.49 14.03
N SER A 148 -3.18 -2.75 14.36
CA SER A 148 -3.83 -2.38 15.63
C SER A 148 -3.78 -0.88 15.91
N VAL A 149 -3.98 -0.06 14.87
CA VAL A 149 -3.97 1.41 14.91
C VAL A 149 -5.25 1.97 14.32
#